data_AF-A0A8X8I994-F1
#
_entry.id   AF-A0A8X8I994-F1
#
_cell.length_a   1.000
_cell.length_b   1.000
_cell.length_c   1.000
_cell.angle_alpha   90.00
_cell.angle_beta   90.00
_cell.angle_gamma   90.00
#
_symmetry.space_group_name_H-M   'P 1'
#
loop_
_entity.id
_entity.type
_entity.pdbx_description
1 polymer ?
#
loop_
_entity_poly.entity_id
_entity_poly.type
_entity_poly.pdbx_seq_one_letter_code
_entity_poly.pdbx_strand_id
1 'polypeptide(L)'
;MDVQFTGSTEENVPTVQTGVGITVLGKAEKARFFPGSTRQGDWVACAGWPKSAPDDDVRLDDPQILSIEELYILRQQPDVHDILPVGSKGILYEAQELANSAGLASQLEVQKGRTTLDLEKSAGPSTCVIFSAAEEAIGRLQRQLKAPLTVIGQLA
;
A
#
# COMPACT_ATOMS: atom_id res chain seq x y z
N MET A 1 -7.62 18.82 21.15
CA MET A 1 -7.21 19.62 19.97
C MET A 1 -8.46 19.80 19.15
N ASP A 2 -8.89 21.04 18.91
CA ASP A 2 -9.90 21.31 17.90
C ASP A 2 -9.30 21.01 16.53
N VAL A 3 -9.89 20.06 15.82
CA VAL A 3 -9.51 19.75 14.45
C VAL A 3 -10.12 20.84 13.57
N GLN A 4 -9.29 21.74 13.04
CA GLN A 4 -9.76 22.75 12.10
C GLN A 4 -9.92 22.13 10.72
N PHE A 5 -11.12 22.25 10.15
CA PHE A 5 -11.42 21.88 8.79
C PHE A 5 -11.67 23.16 7.98
N THR A 6 -10.94 23.34 6.89
CA THR A 6 -11.14 24.44 5.95
C THR A 6 -11.27 23.86 4.53
N GLY A 7 -11.98 24.57 3.67
CA GLY A 7 -12.20 24.16 2.29
C GLY A 7 -12.52 25.36 1.40
N SER A 8 -12.26 25.21 0.11
CA SER A 8 -12.63 26.18 -0.95
C SER A 8 -13.18 25.39 -2.13
N THR A 9 -14.14 25.97 -2.84
CA THR A 9 -14.69 25.41 -4.09
C THR A 9 -14.52 26.42 -5.22
N GLU A 10 -14.48 25.92 -6.46
CA GLU A 10 -14.55 26.73 -7.67
C GLU A 10 -15.71 26.19 -8.51
N GLU A 11 -16.86 26.85 -8.44
CA GLU A 11 -18.12 26.39 -9.03
C GLU A 11 -18.52 27.17 -10.28
N ASN A 12 -17.80 28.26 -10.59
CA ASN A 12 -18.09 29.15 -11.71
C ASN A 12 -17.57 28.63 -13.07
N VAL A 13 -16.84 27.52 -13.10
CA VAL A 13 -16.32 26.87 -14.31
C VAL A 13 -17.09 25.58 -14.58
N PRO A 14 -17.74 25.43 -15.75
CA PRO A 14 -18.33 24.15 -16.16
C PRO A 14 -17.25 23.05 -16.27
N THR A 15 -17.50 21.89 -15.68
CA THR A 15 -16.59 20.73 -15.71
C THR A 15 -17.34 19.47 -16.16
N VAL A 16 -16.61 18.51 -16.74
CA VAL A 16 -17.16 17.18 -17.11
C VAL A 16 -16.99 16.14 -15.98
N GLN A 17 -16.22 16.49 -14.94
CA GLN A 17 -15.97 15.68 -13.75
C GLN A 17 -15.57 16.57 -12.58
N THR A 18 -15.83 16.13 -11.35
CA THR A 18 -15.43 16.85 -10.13
C THR A 18 -13.95 16.61 -9.82
N GLY A 19 -13.19 17.68 -9.63
CA GLY A 19 -11.85 17.62 -9.05
C GLY A 19 -11.91 17.89 -7.55
N VAL A 20 -11.23 17.06 -6.74
CA VAL A 20 -11.13 17.25 -5.28
C VAL A 20 -9.66 17.16 -4.88
N GLY A 21 -9.18 18.15 -4.14
CA GLY A 21 -7.88 18.14 -3.47
C GLY A 21 -8.06 18.08 -1.97
N ILE A 22 -7.45 17.09 -1.31
CA ILE A 22 -7.49 16.93 0.15
C ILE A 22 -6.07 17.07 0.67
N THR A 23 -5.87 17.95 1.66
CA THR A 23 -4.61 18.05 2.41
C THR A 23 -4.86 17.71 3.86
N VAL A 24 -4.13 16.72 4.38
CA VAL A 24 -4.24 16.26 5.76
C VAL A 24 -2.94 16.60 6.49
N LEU A 25 -3.04 17.32 7.61
CA LEU A 25 -1.92 17.61 8.49
C LEU A 25 -2.02 16.76 9.76
N GLY A 26 -1.03 15.91 9.99
CA GLY A 26 -0.93 15.06 11.17
C GLY A 26 0.29 15.41 12.03
N LYS A 27 0.16 15.25 13.35
CA LYS A 27 1.28 15.30 14.29
C LYS A 27 1.57 13.88 14.80
N ALA A 28 2.81 13.44 14.66
CA ALA A 28 3.26 12.16 15.21
C ALA A 28 4.44 12.38 16.16
N GLU A 29 4.53 11.53 17.18
CA GLU A 29 5.75 11.42 17.97
C GLU A 29 6.84 10.78 17.10
N LYS A 30 8.04 11.36 17.09
CA LYS A 30 9.16 10.84 16.30
C LYS A 30 9.45 9.36 16.60
N ALA A 31 9.30 8.96 17.86
CA ALA A 31 9.48 7.57 18.30
C ALA A 31 8.36 6.61 17.86
N ARG A 32 7.32 7.10 17.16
CA ARG A 32 6.19 6.31 16.64
C ARG A 32 6.02 6.50 15.12
N PHE A 33 6.95 7.23 14.49
CA PHE A 33 6.93 7.55 13.07
C PHE A 33 8.26 7.14 12.43
N PHE A 34 8.28 5.93 11.89
CA PHE A 34 9.44 5.37 11.21
C PHE A 34 8.99 4.86 9.83
N PRO A 35 8.86 5.74 8.83
CA PRO A 35 8.84 5.28 7.45
C PRO A 35 10.22 4.69 7.10
N GLY A 36 10.27 3.73 6.17
CA GLY A 36 11.52 3.08 5.78
C GLY A 36 12.08 2.13 6.83
N SER A 37 11.22 1.50 7.65
CA SER A 37 11.64 0.57 8.69
C SER A 37 11.78 -0.89 8.24
N THR A 38 11.65 -1.16 6.93
CA THR A 38 11.98 -2.45 6.31
C THR A 38 13.37 -2.94 6.75
N ARG A 39 13.50 -4.24 6.98
CA ARG A 39 14.71 -4.89 7.47
C ARG A 39 15.25 -5.89 6.46
N GLN A 40 16.55 -6.15 6.52
CA GLN A 40 17.11 -7.31 5.84
C GLN A 40 16.48 -8.60 6.40
N GLY A 41 16.18 -9.54 5.51
CA GLY A 41 15.46 -10.78 5.79
C GLY A 41 13.95 -10.68 5.63
N ASP A 42 13.38 -9.47 5.56
CA ASP A 42 11.94 -9.29 5.43
C ASP A 42 11.41 -9.85 4.12
N TRP A 43 10.23 -10.44 4.21
CA TRP A 43 9.41 -10.79 3.08
C TRP A 43 8.61 -9.57 2.62
N VAL A 44 8.52 -9.41 1.30
CA VAL A 44 7.71 -8.37 0.66
C VAL A 44 6.46 -9.00 0.08
N ALA A 45 5.30 -8.48 0.46
CA ALA A 45 4.01 -8.98 0.01
C ALA A 45 3.04 -7.85 -0.34
N CYS A 46 2.15 -8.14 -1.28
CA CYS A 46 1.05 -7.27 -1.68
C CYS A 46 -0.23 -7.75 -0.99
N ALA A 47 -0.96 -6.83 -0.35
CA ALA A 47 -2.28 -7.09 0.22
C ALA A 47 -3.33 -6.27 -0.57
N GLY A 48 -4.34 -6.97 -1.08
CA GLY A 48 -5.29 -6.47 -2.07
C GLY A 48 -4.90 -6.82 -3.50
N TRP A 49 -5.81 -6.57 -4.44
CA TRP A 49 -5.63 -6.82 -5.87
C TRP A 49 -5.47 -5.48 -6.62
N PRO A 50 -4.44 -5.34 -7.49
CA PRO A 50 -4.24 -4.11 -8.26
C PRO A 50 -5.38 -3.91 -9.25
N LYS A 51 -6.13 -2.82 -9.04
CA LYS A 51 -7.24 -2.37 -9.87
C LYS A 51 -7.12 -0.89 -10.15
N SER A 52 -7.33 -0.49 -11.41
CA SER A 52 -7.35 0.89 -11.84
C SER A 52 -8.28 1.07 -13.04
N ALA A 53 -9.10 2.11 -13.02
CA ALA A 53 -9.83 2.54 -14.21
C ALA A 53 -8.85 2.98 -15.32
N PRO A 54 -9.22 2.85 -16.61
CA PRO A 54 -10.48 2.31 -17.10
C PRO A 54 -10.52 0.77 -17.19
N ASP A 55 -9.39 0.09 -16.96
CA ASP A 55 -9.24 -1.35 -17.21
C ASP A 55 -9.96 -2.22 -16.18
N ASP A 56 -10.16 -1.69 -14.97
CA ASP A 56 -10.91 -2.35 -13.90
C ASP A 56 -12.06 -1.48 -13.38
N ASP A 57 -13.10 -2.16 -12.92
CA ASP A 57 -14.14 -1.55 -12.09
C ASP A 57 -13.67 -1.49 -10.64
N VAL A 58 -13.81 -0.32 -10.01
CA VAL A 58 -13.35 -0.05 -8.65
C VAL A 58 -14.57 0.27 -7.79
N ARG A 59 -14.97 -0.70 -6.96
CA ARG A 59 -16.15 -0.61 -6.10
C ARG A 59 -15.78 -0.72 -4.63
N LEU A 60 -16.50 0.01 -3.79
CA LEU A 60 -16.23 0.04 -2.34
C LEU A 60 -16.49 -1.31 -1.64
N ASP A 61 -17.37 -2.14 -2.20
CA ASP A 61 -17.75 -3.46 -1.67
C ASP A 61 -16.95 -4.63 -2.27
N ASP A 62 -15.92 -4.33 -3.06
CA ASP A 62 -15.09 -5.33 -3.72
C ASP A 62 -14.15 -6.01 -2.71
N PRO A 63 -14.32 -7.31 -2.43
CA PRO A 63 -13.52 -8.01 -1.42
C PRO A 63 -12.06 -8.21 -1.85
N GLN A 64 -11.71 -7.89 -3.10
CA GLN A 64 -10.32 -7.94 -3.57
C GLN A 64 -9.56 -6.66 -3.26
N ILE A 65 -10.25 -5.54 -2.98
CA ILE A 65 -9.63 -4.27 -2.61
C ILE A 65 -9.32 -4.30 -1.13
N LEU A 66 -8.12 -3.86 -0.74
CA LEU A 66 -7.76 -3.77 0.67
C LEU A 66 -8.60 -2.68 1.35
N SER A 67 -9.37 -3.05 2.36
CA SER A 67 -10.13 -2.08 3.16
C SER A 67 -9.25 -1.29 4.12
N ILE A 68 -9.75 -0.14 4.60
CA ILE A 68 -9.06 0.65 5.62
C ILE A 68 -8.97 -0.13 6.94
N GLU A 69 -10.00 -0.90 7.29
CA GLU A 69 -10.01 -1.77 8.47
C GLU A 69 -8.88 -2.82 8.40
N GLU A 70 -8.68 -3.42 7.23
CA GLU A 70 -7.59 -4.38 6.99
C GLU A 70 -6.21 -3.72 6.98
N LEU A 71 -6.10 -2.49 6.47
CA LEU A 71 -4.88 -1.70 6.58
C LEU A 71 -4.52 -1.43 8.06
N TYR A 72 -5.50 -1.17 8.92
CA TYR A 72 -5.27 -1.06 10.36
C TYR A 72 -4.80 -2.38 10.98
N ILE A 73 -5.36 -3.53 10.57
CA ILE A 73 -4.90 -4.86 11.01
C ILE A 73 -3.43 -5.07 10.67
N LEU A 74 -3.04 -4.76 9.42
CA LEU A 74 -1.65 -4.81 8.96
C LEU A 74 -0.76 -3.91 9.81
N ARG A 75 -1.15 -2.65 9.98
CA ARG A 75 -0.36 -1.63 10.69
C ARG A 75 -0.13 -1.93 12.17
N GLN A 76 -1.03 -2.70 12.80
CA GLN A 76 -0.94 -3.11 14.19
C GLN A 76 -0.07 -4.35 14.41
N GLN A 77 0.37 -5.05 13.36
CA GLN A 77 1.27 -6.17 13.52
C GLN A 77 2.68 -5.69 13.88
N PRO A 78 3.28 -6.18 14.98
CA PRO A 78 4.64 -5.77 15.36
C PRO A 78 5.71 -6.24 14.35
N ASP A 79 5.39 -7.30 13.60
CA ASP A 79 6.28 -7.93 12.62
C ASP A 79 6.10 -7.35 11.20
N VAL A 80 5.16 -6.42 11.01
CA VAL A 80 5.04 -5.63 9.77
C VAL A 80 5.87 -4.38 9.95
N HIS A 81 6.88 -4.22 9.12
CA HIS A 81 7.90 -3.21 9.30
C HIS A 81 7.64 -1.96 8.48
N ASP A 82 7.13 -2.06 7.25
CA ASP A 82 6.76 -0.89 6.46
C ASP A 82 5.60 -1.20 5.51
N ILE A 83 4.86 -0.16 5.10
CA ILE A 83 3.69 -0.28 4.22
C ILE A 83 3.64 0.94 3.30
N LEU A 84 3.55 0.70 1.99
CA LEU A 84 3.32 1.74 0.99
C LEU A 84 2.06 1.43 0.15
N PRO A 85 1.24 2.43 -0.20
CA PRO A 85 0.15 2.23 -1.13
C PRO A 85 0.70 1.94 -2.54
N VAL A 86 0.02 1.08 -3.31
CA VAL A 86 0.37 0.88 -4.71
C VAL A 86 -0.22 1.99 -5.56
N GLY A 87 0.64 2.73 -6.27
CA GLY A 87 0.24 3.84 -7.13
C GLY A 87 0.09 3.47 -8.61
N SER A 88 0.09 4.49 -9.46
CA SER A 88 -0.01 4.32 -10.92
C SER A 88 1.21 3.66 -11.58
N LYS A 89 2.35 3.62 -10.86
CA LYS A 89 3.59 2.98 -11.33
C LYS A 89 3.67 1.48 -11.00
N GLY A 90 2.68 0.94 -10.29
CA GLY A 90 2.53 -0.49 -10.04
C GLY A 90 3.34 -1.05 -8.87
N ILE A 91 3.14 -2.34 -8.63
CA ILE A 91 3.63 -3.08 -7.45
C ILE A 91 5.15 -3.10 -7.39
N LEU A 92 5.82 -3.38 -8.52
CA LEU A 92 7.28 -3.49 -8.55
C LEU A 92 7.96 -2.17 -8.21
N TYR A 93 7.41 -1.06 -8.71
CA TYR A 93 7.92 0.27 -8.41
C TYR A 93 7.85 0.55 -6.91
N GLU A 94 6.69 0.33 -6.27
CA GLU A 94 6.54 0.61 -4.84
C GLU A 94 7.28 -0.40 -3.96
N ALA A 95 7.45 -1.65 -4.38
CA ALA A 95 8.32 -2.61 -3.70
C ALA A 95 9.79 -2.14 -3.71
N GLN A 96 10.24 -1.56 -4.82
CA GLN A 96 11.57 -0.99 -4.92
C GLN A 96 11.72 0.25 -4.03
N GLU A 97 10.72 1.13 -3.98
CA GLU A 97 10.72 2.30 -3.09
C GLU A 97 10.68 1.91 -1.61
N LEU A 98 9.91 0.86 -1.27
CA LEU A 98 9.88 0.28 0.06
C LEU A 98 11.27 -0.22 0.50
N ALA A 99 12.00 -0.90 -0.40
CA ALA A 99 13.38 -1.30 -0.13
C ALA A 99 14.36 -0.11 -0.09
N ASN A 100 14.19 0.85 -1.01
CA ASN A 100 15.06 2.02 -1.17
C ASN A 100 14.99 2.96 0.03
N SER A 101 13.79 3.17 0.59
CA SER A 101 13.57 3.98 1.79
C SER A 101 14.30 3.46 3.03
N ALA A 102 14.60 2.16 3.08
CA ALA A 102 15.41 1.52 4.12
C ALA A 102 16.89 1.37 3.73
N GLY A 103 17.31 1.84 2.56
CA GLY A 103 18.68 1.66 2.05
C GLY A 103 19.01 0.23 1.59
N LEU A 104 18.00 -0.60 1.32
CA LEU A 104 18.13 -2.01 0.95
C LEU A 104 17.79 -2.27 -0.52
N ALA A 105 17.85 -1.24 -1.37
CA ALA A 105 17.41 -1.32 -2.76
C ALA A 105 18.02 -2.49 -3.56
N SER A 106 19.30 -2.82 -3.30
CA SER A 106 20.02 -3.90 -3.98
C SER A 106 19.74 -5.30 -3.43
N GLN A 107 18.99 -5.43 -2.34
CA GLN A 107 18.69 -6.70 -1.66
C GLN A 107 17.33 -7.28 -2.06
N LEU A 108 16.50 -6.54 -2.79
CA LEU A 108 15.17 -7.00 -3.17
C LEU A 108 15.27 -8.08 -4.26
N GLU A 109 15.01 -9.32 -3.86
CA GLU A 109 14.89 -10.48 -4.74
C GLU A 109 13.41 -10.75 -5.05
N VAL A 110 12.97 -10.30 -6.24
CA VAL A 110 11.59 -10.54 -6.70
C VAL A 110 11.46 -11.97 -7.23
N GLN A 111 10.45 -12.70 -6.74
CA GLN A 111 10.15 -14.06 -7.18
C GLN A 111 9.36 -14.09 -8.49
N LYS A 112 10.02 -13.65 -9.57
CA LYS A 112 9.43 -13.64 -10.92
C LYS A 112 8.95 -15.04 -11.32
N GLY A 113 7.70 -15.13 -11.80
CA GLY A 113 7.08 -16.38 -12.26
C GLY A 113 6.39 -17.23 -11.20
N ARG A 114 6.38 -16.80 -9.92
CA ARG A 114 5.64 -17.48 -8.83
C ARG A 114 4.37 -16.75 -8.39
N THR A 115 4.14 -15.55 -8.91
CA THR A 115 2.97 -14.71 -8.62
C THR A 115 2.08 -14.59 -9.86
N THR A 116 0.76 -14.57 -9.64
CA THR A 116 -0.23 -14.30 -10.69
C THR A 116 -0.50 -12.81 -10.87
N LEU A 117 0.11 -11.96 -10.03
CA LEU A 117 -0.03 -10.51 -10.13
C LEU A 117 0.83 -9.99 -11.28
N ASP A 118 0.23 -9.15 -12.12
CA ASP A 118 0.98 -8.25 -12.97
C ASP A 118 1.63 -7.17 -12.08
N LEU A 119 2.96 -7.23 -11.98
CA LEU A 119 3.74 -6.37 -11.10
C LEU A 119 3.86 -4.93 -11.62
N GLU A 120 3.59 -4.70 -12.90
CA GLU A 120 3.67 -3.38 -13.53
C GLU A 120 2.31 -2.71 -13.65
N LYS A 121 1.22 -3.45 -13.38
CA LYS A 121 -0.15 -2.93 -13.42
C LYS A 121 -0.36 -1.79 -12.43
N SER A 122 -0.97 -0.70 -12.92
CA SER A 122 -1.43 0.42 -12.10
C SER A 122 -2.45 -0.02 -11.05
N ALA A 123 -2.30 0.50 -9.83
CA ALA A 123 -3.32 0.48 -8.79
C ALA A 123 -3.60 1.89 -8.29
N GLY A 124 -3.59 2.90 -9.19
CA GLY A 124 -3.66 4.33 -8.87
C GLY A 124 -4.68 4.77 -7.80
N PRO A 125 -5.87 4.15 -7.68
CA PRO A 125 -6.80 4.40 -6.57
C PRO A 125 -6.38 3.81 -5.21
N SER A 126 -5.16 3.29 -5.09
CA SER A 126 -4.60 2.58 -3.93
C SER A 126 -5.43 1.37 -3.51
N THR A 127 -5.82 0.56 -4.50
CA THR A 127 -6.65 -0.65 -4.30
C THR A 127 -5.93 -1.80 -3.59
N CYS A 128 -4.60 -1.71 -3.50
CA CYS A 128 -3.75 -2.60 -2.74
C CYS A 128 -2.55 -1.84 -2.15
N VAL A 129 -1.85 -2.49 -1.22
CA VAL A 129 -0.61 -1.99 -0.61
C VAL A 129 0.50 -3.02 -0.74
N ILE A 130 1.74 -2.53 -0.79
CA ILE A 130 2.94 -3.35 -0.60
C ILE A 130 3.41 -3.18 0.84
N PHE A 131 3.87 -4.26 1.47
CA PHE A 131 4.43 -4.20 2.82
C PHE A 131 5.61 -5.15 2.99
N SER A 132 6.49 -4.81 3.93
CA SER A 132 7.56 -5.69 4.42
C SER A 132 7.18 -6.27 5.78
N ALA A 133 7.51 -7.54 5.99
CA ALA A 133 7.29 -8.20 7.27
C ALA A 133 8.22 -9.39 7.49
N ALA A 134 8.35 -9.81 8.75
CA ALA A 134 8.95 -11.11 9.07
C ALA A 134 8.10 -12.27 8.49
N GLU A 135 8.73 -13.42 8.23
CA GLU A 135 8.09 -14.57 7.59
C GLU A 135 6.85 -15.05 8.36
N GLU A 136 6.92 -15.05 9.69
CA GLU A 136 5.86 -15.50 10.59
C GLU A 136 4.60 -14.61 10.48
N ALA A 137 4.76 -13.36 10.05
CA ALA A 137 3.67 -12.43 9.83
C ALA A 137 2.85 -12.80 8.60
N ILE A 138 3.50 -13.25 7.52
CA ILE A 138 2.85 -13.52 6.22
C ILE A 138 1.75 -14.58 6.38
N GLY A 139 2.08 -15.74 6.95
CA GLY A 139 1.10 -16.83 7.15
C GLY A 139 0.02 -16.52 8.18
N ARG A 140 0.27 -15.59 9.11
CA ARG A 140 -0.75 -15.08 10.04
C ARG A 140 -1.71 -14.13 9.35
N LEU A 141 -1.17 -13.17 8.59
CA LEU A 141 -1.94 -12.15 7.87
C LEU A 141 -2.81 -12.75 6.79
N GLN A 142 -2.34 -13.78 6.07
CA GLN A 142 -3.14 -14.53 5.10
C GLN A 142 -4.46 -15.08 5.68
N ARG A 143 -4.53 -15.32 6.99
CA ARG A 143 -5.74 -15.81 7.67
C ARG A 143 -6.60 -14.71 8.28
N GLN A 144 -6.04 -13.51 8.46
CA GLN A 144 -6.72 -12.37 9.09
C GLN A 144 -7.33 -11.42 8.06
N LEU A 145 -6.71 -11.29 6.90
CA LEU A 145 -7.20 -10.46 5.81
C LEU A 145 -8.23 -11.23 4.97
N LYS A 146 -9.26 -10.52 4.54
CA LYS A 146 -10.23 -10.96 3.53
C LYS A 146 -9.69 -10.70 2.13
N ALA A 147 -9.02 -9.56 1.95
CA ALA A 147 -8.33 -9.21 0.71
C ALA A 147 -7.21 -10.22 0.42
N PRO A 148 -6.94 -10.52 -0.86
CA PRO A 148 -5.90 -11.47 -1.24
C PRO A 148 -4.52 -10.96 -0.79
N LEU A 149 -3.67 -11.89 -0.36
CA LEU A 149 -2.29 -11.60 0.02
C LEU A 149 -1.34 -12.45 -0.82
N THR A 150 -0.48 -11.77 -1.56
CA THR A 150 0.47 -12.40 -2.49
C THR A 150 1.89 -12.00 -2.16
N VAL A 151 2.76 -12.98 -1.94
CA VAL A 151 4.19 -12.74 -1.74
C VAL A 151 4.84 -12.33 -3.06
N ILE A 152 5.65 -11.28 -3.02
CA ILE A 152 6.35 -10.69 -4.17
C ILE A 152 7.83 -11.06 -4.19
N GLY A 153 8.46 -11.07 -3.01
CA GLY A 153 9.91 -11.26 -2.91
C GLY A 153 10.41 -11.23 -1.47
N GLN A 154 11.72 -11.14 -1.33
CA GLN A 154 12.42 -11.04 -0.05
C GLN A 154 13.59 -10.05 -0.15
N LEU A 155 13.97 -9.44 0.97
CA LEU A 155 15.19 -8.64 1.10
C LEU A 155 16.33 -9.55 1.59
N ALA A 156 17.21 -10.00 0.71
CA ALA A 156 18.32 -10.92 1.03
C ALA A 156 19.69 -10.22 1.07
#